data_AF-A0A1G7HRP3-F1
#
_entry.id   AF-A0A1G7HRP3-F1
#
_cell.length_a   1.000
_cell.length_b   1.000
_cell.length_c   1.000
_cell.angle_alpha   90.00
_cell.angle_beta   90.00
_cell.angle_gamma   90.00
#
_symmetry.space_group_name_H-M   'P 1'
#
loop_
_entity.id
_entity.type
_entity.pdbx_description
1 polymer ?
#
loop_
_entity_poly.entity_id
_entity_poly.type
_entity_poly.pdbx_seq_one_letter_code
_entity_poly.pdbx_strand_id
1 'polypeptide(L)'
;MTSPLPDTWFTRDLPVLRAIARLVDAPEHGGSPYLLGAVVPASGLPKAEVIVAAKALASAGYIEPLTNHAGDIVRITAISAEARRLAGLWPTPQGEWDRLLEQLAARAERAPTEVERARWRAFSEAAAAVGAHDGALLMSALVGGYVPRR
;
A
#
# COMPACT_ATOMS: atom_id res chain seq x y z
N MET A 1 -19.32 17.52 24.88
CA MET A 1 -18.16 17.14 24.06
C MET A 1 -18.63 16.07 23.09
N THR A 2 -18.54 16.31 21.78
CA THR A 2 -18.95 15.35 20.75
C THR A 2 -17.82 14.35 20.54
N SER A 3 -18.11 13.05 20.72
CA SER A 3 -17.13 11.99 20.45
C SER A 3 -16.74 11.96 18.96
N PRO A 4 -15.51 11.51 18.62
CA PRO A 4 -15.11 11.34 17.23
C PRO A 4 -16.01 10.33 16.50
N LEU A 5 -16.13 10.50 15.19
CA LEU A 5 -16.86 9.55 14.34
C LEU A 5 -16.14 8.19 14.31
N PRO A 6 -16.87 7.08 14.05
CA PRO A 6 -16.26 5.77 13.87
C PRO A 6 -15.27 5.73 12.71
N ASP A 7 -14.24 4.90 12.83
CA ASP A 7 -13.28 4.68 11.75
C ASP A 7 -13.94 3.95 10.57
N THR A 8 -13.93 4.59 9.40
CA THR A 8 -14.40 3.99 8.14
C THR A 8 -13.26 3.46 7.28
N TRP A 9 -12.01 3.83 7.56
CA TRP A 9 -10.90 3.49 6.70
C TRP A 9 -10.64 1.98 6.74
N PHE A 10 -10.36 1.43 7.92
CA PHE A 10 -10.02 0.02 8.04
C PHE A 10 -11.24 -0.90 7.89
N THR A 11 -12.44 -0.40 8.20
CA THR A 11 -13.68 -1.16 8.19
C THR A 11 -14.38 -1.19 6.82
N ARG A 12 -14.18 -0.16 5.99
CA ARG A 12 -14.89 -0.01 4.70
C ARG A 12 -13.98 0.36 3.54
N ASP A 13 -13.27 1.49 3.63
CA ASP A 13 -12.62 2.09 2.47
C ASP A 13 -11.39 1.30 2.01
N LEU A 14 -10.56 0.81 2.93
CA LEU A 14 -9.39 -0.02 2.64
C LEU A 14 -9.76 -1.40 2.07
N PRO A 15 -10.75 -2.14 2.62
CA PRO A 15 -11.26 -3.35 1.98
C PRO A 15 -11.72 -3.13 0.53
N VAL A 16 -12.45 -2.04 0.25
CA VAL A 16 -12.88 -1.69 -1.12
C VAL A 16 -11.67 -1.37 -1.99
N LEU A 17 -10.71 -0.59 -1.49
CA LEU A 17 -9.48 -0.27 -2.22
C LEU A 17 -8.69 -1.52 -2.59
N ARG A 18 -8.57 -2.49 -1.69
CA ARG A 18 -7.91 -3.78 -1.96
C ARG A 18 -8.64 -4.58 -3.03
N ALA A 19 -9.98 -4.60 -3.02
CA ALA A 19 -10.77 -5.25 -4.06
C ALA A 19 -10.55 -4.59 -5.43
N ILE A 20 -10.61 -3.25 -5.49
CA ILE A 20 -10.33 -2.48 -6.71
C ILE A 20 -8.92 -2.78 -7.21
N ALA A 21 -7.92 -2.74 -6.32
CA ALA A 21 -6.52 -2.93 -6.68
C ALA A 21 -6.27 -4.31 -7.30
N ARG A 22 -6.82 -5.38 -6.72
CA ARG A 22 -6.72 -6.74 -7.30
C ARG A 22 -7.33 -6.80 -8.70
N LEU A 23 -8.49 -6.17 -8.89
CA LEU A 23 -9.21 -6.22 -10.17
C LEU A 23 -8.57 -5.35 -11.26
N VAL A 24 -7.95 -4.23 -10.88
CA VAL A 24 -7.19 -3.38 -11.82
C VAL A 24 -5.87 -4.03 -12.21
N ASP A 25 -5.23 -4.77 -11.30
CA ASP A 25 -3.99 -5.49 -11.57
C ASP A 25 -4.22 -6.82 -12.31
N ALA A 26 -5.44 -7.35 -12.27
CA ALA A 26 -5.82 -8.56 -12.99
C ALA A 26 -6.01 -8.29 -14.50
N PRO A 27 -5.69 -9.27 -15.38
CA PRO A 27 -5.92 -9.15 -16.82
C PRO A 27 -7.41 -9.14 -17.21
N GLU A 28 -8.28 -9.57 -16.28
CA GLU A 28 -9.73 -9.61 -16.48
C GLU A 28 -10.31 -8.20 -16.63
N HIS A 29 -11.36 -8.05 -17.45
CA HIS A 29 -12.02 -6.76 -17.71
C HIS A 29 -11.09 -5.66 -18.28
N GLY A 30 -9.91 -6.03 -18.80
CA GLY A 30 -8.93 -5.11 -19.36
C GLY A 30 -8.32 -4.17 -18.32
N GLY A 31 -8.23 -4.57 -17.05
CA GLY A 31 -7.70 -3.75 -15.96
C GLY A 31 -8.60 -2.56 -15.61
N SER A 32 -9.89 -2.60 -16.00
CA SER A 32 -10.85 -1.53 -15.74
C SER A 32 -12.18 -2.10 -15.23
N PRO A 33 -12.26 -2.56 -13.98
CA PRO A 33 -13.45 -3.24 -13.46
C PRO A 33 -14.67 -2.33 -13.38
N TYR A 34 -15.86 -2.90 -13.62
CA TYR A 34 -17.13 -2.23 -13.32
C TYR A 34 -17.36 -2.16 -11.82
N LEU A 35 -17.75 -1.00 -11.30
CA LEU A 35 -17.98 -0.81 -9.86
C LEU A 35 -19.04 -1.79 -9.35
N LEU A 36 -20.22 -1.76 -9.95
CA LEU A 36 -21.35 -2.59 -9.50
C LEU A 36 -21.19 -4.06 -9.90
N GLY A 37 -20.62 -4.33 -11.08
CA GLY A 37 -20.52 -5.68 -11.64
C GLY A 37 -19.35 -6.50 -11.10
N ALA A 38 -18.26 -5.86 -10.68
CA ALA A 38 -17.03 -6.55 -10.26
C ALA A 38 -16.56 -6.15 -8.87
N VAL A 39 -16.52 -4.85 -8.54
CA VAL A 39 -15.97 -4.40 -7.25
C VAL A 39 -16.89 -4.75 -6.08
N VAL A 40 -18.20 -4.52 -6.20
CA VAL A 40 -19.17 -4.89 -5.15
C VAL A 40 -19.04 -6.36 -4.75
N PRO A 41 -19.14 -7.36 -5.67
CA PRO A 41 -19.00 -8.76 -5.29
C PRO A 41 -17.60 -9.09 -4.75
N ALA A 42 -16.53 -8.50 -5.31
CA ALA A 42 -15.17 -8.76 -4.84
C ALA A 42 -14.86 -8.16 -3.46
N SER A 43 -15.55 -7.10 -3.06
CA SER A 43 -15.34 -6.43 -1.77
C SER A 43 -15.99 -7.16 -0.59
N GLY A 44 -17.03 -7.97 -0.85
CA GLY A 44 -17.85 -8.59 0.19
C GLY A 44 -18.70 -7.60 1.01
N LEU A 45 -18.76 -6.32 0.61
CA LEU A 45 -19.48 -5.26 1.33
C LEU A 45 -20.82 -4.91 0.65
N PRO A 46 -21.78 -4.35 1.40
CA PRO A 46 -23.05 -3.89 0.83
C PRO A 46 -22.83 -2.84 -0.26
N LYS A 47 -23.63 -2.92 -1.34
CA LYS A 47 -23.54 -2.01 -2.49
C LYS A 47 -23.47 -0.53 -2.08
N ALA A 48 -24.31 -0.11 -1.13
CA ALA A 48 -24.34 1.29 -0.67
C ALA A 48 -23.00 1.72 -0.05
N GLU A 49 -22.37 0.85 0.74
CA GLU A 49 -21.08 1.11 1.37
C GLU A 49 -19.96 1.18 0.33
N VAL A 50 -19.97 0.28 -0.66
CA VAL A 50 -18.99 0.28 -1.75
C VAL A 50 -19.08 1.56 -2.59
N ILE A 51 -20.29 2.06 -2.86
CA ILE A 51 -20.47 3.33 -3.58
C ILE A 51 -19.91 4.50 -2.77
N VAL A 52 -20.19 4.55 -1.46
CA VAL A 52 -19.67 5.62 -0.59
C VAL A 52 -18.15 5.57 -0.51
N ALA A 53 -17.58 4.37 -0.31
CA ALA A 53 -16.14 4.17 -0.30
C ALA A 53 -15.49 4.57 -1.63
N ALA A 54 -16.03 4.14 -2.76
CA ALA A 54 -15.50 4.49 -4.08
C ALA A 54 -15.49 6.01 -4.32
N LYS A 55 -16.55 6.72 -3.88
CA LYS A 55 -16.58 8.19 -3.95
C LYS A 55 -15.52 8.84 -3.07
N ALA A 56 -15.33 8.34 -1.84
CA ALA A 56 -14.30 8.83 -0.93
C ALA A 56 -12.87 8.59 -1.49
N LEU A 57 -12.62 7.38 -2.00
CA LEU A 57 -11.35 7.00 -2.61
C LEU A 57 -11.05 7.82 -3.88
N ALA A 58 -12.06 8.10 -4.69
CA ALA A 58 -11.91 8.96 -5.87
C ALA A 58 -11.58 10.41 -5.46
N SER A 59 -12.31 10.95 -4.47
CA SER A 59 -12.06 12.29 -3.95
C SER A 59 -10.67 12.45 -3.34
N ALA A 60 -10.10 11.38 -2.79
CA ALA A 60 -8.76 11.35 -2.23
C ALA A 60 -7.66 11.09 -3.28
N GLY A 61 -8.00 10.86 -4.55
CA GLY A 61 -7.04 10.58 -5.62
C GLY A 61 -6.41 9.18 -5.55
N TYR A 62 -7.05 8.23 -4.86
CA TYR A 62 -6.59 6.83 -4.83
C TYR A 62 -6.99 6.05 -6.08
N ILE A 63 -8.13 6.40 -6.69
CA ILE A 63 -8.68 5.72 -7.86
C ILE A 63 -9.04 6.74 -8.95
N GLU A 64 -8.97 6.31 -10.20
CA GLU A 64 -9.48 7.07 -11.35
C GLU A 64 -10.84 6.51 -11.79
N PRO A 65 -11.96 7.20 -11.50
CA PRO A 65 -13.28 6.73 -11.88
C PRO A 65 -13.66 7.16 -13.31
N LEU A 66 -14.35 6.28 -14.02
CA LEU A 66 -15.15 6.64 -15.19
C LEU A 66 -16.61 6.78 -14.77
N THR A 67 -17.20 7.96 -14.99
CA THR A 67 -18.58 8.27 -14.58
C THR A 67 -19.55 8.29 -15.74
N ASN A 68 -20.84 8.04 -15.46
CA ASN A 68 -21.92 8.29 -16.42
C ASN A 68 -22.36 9.76 -16.39
N HIS A 69 -23.34 10.13 -17.22
CA HIS A 69 -23.89 11.49 -17.26
C HIS A 69 -24.53 11.96 -15.94
N ALA A 70 -25.02 11.01 -15.12
CA ALA A 70 -25.57 11.30 -13.80
C ALA A 70 -24.50 11.46 -12.70
N GLY A 71 -23.22 11.26 -13.03
CA GLY A 71 -22.10 11.33 -12.09
C GLY A 71 -21.86 10.05 -11.28
N ASP A 72 -22.55 8.94 -11.59
CA ASP A 72 -22.28 7.66 -10.95
C ASP A 72 -21.00 7.04 -11.49
N ILE A 73 -20.18 6.50 -10.59
CA ILE A 73 -18.97 5.74 -10.95
C ILE A 73 -19.40 4.42 -11.58
N VAL A 74 -19.05 4.23 -12.86
CA VAL A 74 -19.36 3.03 -13.64
C VAL A 74 -18.17 2.07 -13.64
N ARG A 75 -16.95 2.58 -13.85
CA ARG A 75 -15.71 1.79 -13.86
C ARG A 75 -14.62 2.51 -13.08
N ILE A 76 -13.59 1.75 -12.72
CA ILE A 76 -12.31 2.29 -12.24
C ILE A 76 -11.28 1.99 -13.32
N THR A 77 -10.60 3.01 -13.84
CA THR A 77 -9.64 2.86 -14.95
C THR A 77 -8.21 2.71 -14.48
N ALA A 78 -7.88 3.24 -13.31
CA ALA A 78 -6.56 3.15 -12.72
C ALA A 78 -6.60 3.38 -11.19
N ILE A 79 -5.46 3.12 -10.55
CA ILE A 79 -5.20 3.43 -9.15
C ILE A 79 -3.85 4.12 -9.01
N SER A 80 -3.71 5.01 -8.02
CA SER A 80 -2.45 5.72 -7.80
C SER A 80 -1.35 4.82 -7.23
N ALA A 81 -0.10 5.27 -7.30
CA ALA A 81 1.03 4.58 -6.66
C ALA A 81 0.84 4.41 -5.15
N GLU A 82 0.24 5.40 -4.49
CA GLU A 82 -0.07 5.32 -3.07
C GLU A 82 -1.15 4.28 -2.79
N ALA A 83 -2.21 4.24 -3.62
CA ALA A 83 -3.22 3.19 -3.54
C ALA A 83 -2.63 1.78 -3.69
N ARG A 84 -1.65 1.60 -4.60
CA ARG A 84 -0.94 0.32 -4.77
C ARG A 84 -0.16 -0.08 -3.52
N ARG A 85 0.48 0.87 -2.84
CA ARG A 85 1.19 0.62 -1.56
C ARG A 85 0.21 0.26 -0.43
N LEU A 86 -0.85 1.04 -0.26
CA LEU A 86 -1.89 0.80 0.76
C LEU A 86 -2.60 -0.54 0.56
N ALA A 87 -2.83 -0.93 -0.70
CA ALA A 87 -3.38 -2.23 -1.05
C ALA A 87 -2.40 -3.41 -0.86
N GLY A 88 -1.11 -3.13 -0.65
CA GLY A 88 -0.06 -4.14 -0.50
C GLY A 88 0.46 -4.71 -1.82
N LEU A 89 0.12 -4.11 -2.96
CA LEU A 89 0.67 -4.51 -4.26
C LEU A 89 2.12 -4.06 -4.42
N TRP A 90 2.45 -2.88 -3.89
CA TRP A 90 3.77 -2.28 -4.02
C TRP A 90 4.51 -2.24 -2.68
N PRO A 91 5.86 -2.27 -2.71
CA PRO A 91 6.68 -2.06 -1.53
C PRO A 91 6.32 -0.79 -0.75
N THR A 92 6.34 -0.89 0.58
CA THR A 92 6.27 0.27 1.48
C THR A 92 7.65 0.55 2.05
N PRO A 93 8.00 1.82 2.34
CA PRO A 93 9.29 2.12 2.96
C PRO A 93 9.52 1.37 4.29
N GLN A 94 8.47 1.21 5.09
CA GLN A 94 8.49 0.41 6.32
C GLN A 94 8.78 -1.06 6.02
N GLY A 95 8.05 -1.66 5.08
CA GLY A 95 8.25 -3.06 4.72
C GLY A 95 9.63 -3.32 4.10
N GLU A 96 10.16 -2.36 3.34
CA GLU A 96 11.53 -2.45 2.80
C GLU A 96 12.60 -2.31 3.89
N TRP A 97 12.34 -1.51 4.91
CA TRP A 97 13.23 -1.39 6.06
C TRP A 97 13.25 -2.70 6.87
N ASP A 98 12.10 -3.30 7.12
CA ASP A 98 11.99 -4.59 7.80
C ASP A 98 12.71 -5.68 7.00
N ARG A 99 12.52 -5.73 5.67
CA ARG A 99 13.24 -6.64 4.77
C ARG A 99 14.76 -6.44 4.83
N LEU A 100 15.23 -5.19 4.89
CA LEU A 100 16.67 -4.92 5.02
C LEU A 100 17.21 -5.53 6.31
N LEU A 101 16.55 -5.28 7.45
CA LEU A 101 16.97 -5.83 8.75
C LEU A 101 16.98 -7.37 8.74
N GLU A 102 15.95 -8.00 8.16
CA GLU A 102 15.90 -9.45 7.97
C GLU A 102 17.08 -9.97 7.13
N GLN A 103 17.43 -9.29 6.04
CA GLN A 103 18.56 -9.68 5.20
C GLN A 103 19.91 -9.51 5.91
N LEU A 104 20.08 -8.47 6.74
CA LEU A 104 21.29 -8.27 7.52
C LEU A 104 21.49 -9.40 8.55
N ALA A 105 20.43 -9.75 9.28
CA ALA A 105 20.44 -10.87 10.21
C ALA A 105 20.73 -12.21 9.49
N ALA A 106 20.06 -12.45 8.36
CA ALA A 106 20.25 -13.66 7.58
C ALA A 106 21.68 -13.80 7.01
N ARG A 107 22.33 -12.69 6.64
CA ARG A 107 23.73 -12.69 6.19
C ARG A 107 24.72 -12.92 7.32
N ALA A 108 24.45 -12.37 8.52
CA ALA A 108 25.27 -12.65 9.70
C ALA A 108 25.29 -14.14 10.02
N GLU A 109 24.13 -14.79 10.02
CA GLU A 109 24.02 -16.23 10.33
C GLU A 109 24.74 -17.10 9.28
N ARG A 110 24.63 -16.74 8.00
CA ARG A 110 25.21 -17.51 6.88
C ARG A 110 26.66 -17.13 6.52
N ALA A 111 27.29 -16.22 7.27
CA ALA A 111 28.63 -15.76 6.95
C ALA A 111 29.66 -16.90 7.02
N PRO A 112 30.57 -17.06 6.03
CA PRO A 112 31.49 -18.18 5.99
C PRO A 112 32.63 -18.05 7.00
N THR A 113 32.98 -16.83 7.41
CA THR A 113 34.00 -16.57 8.45
C THR A 113 33.42 -15.81 9.65
N GLU A 114 34.07 -15.96 10.81
CA GLU A 114 33.68 -15.21 12.01
C GLU A 114 33.88 -13.70 11.84
N VAL A 115 34.90 -13.29 11.08
CA VAL A 115 35.14 -11.87 10.78
C VAL A 115 33.99 -11.28 9.97
N GLU A 116 33.52 -11.98 8.94
CA GLU A 116 32.36 -11.53 8.15
C GLU A 116 31.07 -11.55 8.97
N ARG A 117 30.89 -12.58 9.81
CA ARG A 117 29.76 -12.66 10.76
C ARG A 117 29.72 -11.44 11.67
N ALA A 118 30.84 -11.09 12.28
CA ALA A 118 30.95 -9.92 13.16
C ALA A 118 30.63 -8.62 12.42
N ARG A 119 31.09 -8.46 11.17
CA ARG A 119 30.77 -7.28 10.34
C ARG A 119 29.28 -7.17 10.05
N TRP A 120 28.63 -8.26 9.67
CA TRP A 120 27.19 -8.27 9.40
C TRP A 120 26.37 -8.02 10.68
N ARG A 121 26.78 -8.57 11.82
CA ARG A 121 26.15 -8.27 13.13
C ARG A 121 26.26 -6.80 13.49
N ALA A 122 27.46 -6.23 13.41
CA ALA A 122 27.67 -4.81 13.68
C ALA A 122 26.82 -3.92 12.77
N PHE A 123 26.68 -4.27 11.49
CA PHE A 123 25.81 -3.52 10.59
C PHE A 123 24.32 -3.70 10.96
N SER A 124 23.88 -4.91 11.28
CA SER A 124 22.50 -5.16 11.72
C SER A 124 22.15 -4.38 12.99
N GLU A 125 23.05 -4.34 13.96
CA GLU A 125 22.87 -3.59 15.20
C GLU A 125 22.80 -2.09 14.95
N ALA A 126 23.71 -1.56 14.13
CA ALA A 126 23.71 -0.16 13.73
C ALA A 126 22.43 0.22 12.97
N ALA A 127 21.98 -0.64 12.05
CA ALA A 127 20.72 -0.42 11.33
C ALA A 127 19.54 -0.42 12.31
N ALA A 128 19.42 -1.44 13.18
CA ALA A 128 18.35 -1.49 14.18
C ALA A 128 18.32 -0.25 15.10
N ALA A 129 19.49 0.30 15.46
CA ALA A 129 19.59 1.51 16.27
C ALA A 129 19.05 2.79 15.60
N VAL A 130 18.96 2.84 14.26
CA VAL A 130 18.30 3.94 13.54
C VAL A 130 16.80 3.98 13.83
N GLY A 131 16.19 2.83 14.12
CA GLY A 131 14.77 2.73 14.44
C GLY A 131 13.85 2.77 13.21
N ALA A 132 12.61 2.31 13.41
CA ALA A 132 11.66 2.07 12.32
C ALA A 132 11.21 3.34 11.59
N HIS A 133 11.14 4.49 12.27
CA HIS A 133 10.71 5.74 11.66
C HIS A 133 11.76 6.28 10.69
N ASP A 134 12.98 6.52 11.19
CA ASP A 134 14.07 7.05 10.38
C ASP A 134 14.55 6.05 9.33
N GLY A 135 14.49 4.75 9.64
CA GLY A 135 14.72 3.67 8.68
C GLY A 135 13.74 3.71 7.50
N ALA A 136 12.45 3.90 7.78
CA ALA A 136 11.46 4.07 6.72
C ALA A 136 11.69 5.36 5.89
N LEU A 137 12.16 6.45 6.51
CA LEU A 137 12.54 7.66 5.78
C LEU A 137 13.73 7.39 4.83
N LEU A 138 14.72 6.61 5.25
CA LEU A 138 15.83 6.20 4.37
C LEU A 138 15.31 5.38 3.18
N MET A 139 14.40 4.44 3.42
CA MET A 139 13.83 3.62 2.35
C MET A 139 12.90 4.42 1.43
N SER A 140 12.30 5.50 1.91
CA SER A 140 11.43 6.36 1.10
C SER A 140 12.18 6.98 -0.09
N ALA A 141 13.47 7.24 0.07
CA ALA A 141 14.32 7.74 -1.01
C ALA A 141 14.57 6.71 -2.11
N LEU A 142 14.58 5.42 -1.75
CA LEU A 142 14.84 4.29 -2.65
C LEU A 142 13.55 3.82 -3.35
N VAL A 143 12.44 3.74 -2.61
CA VAL A 143 11.14 3.26 -3.13
C VAL A 143 10.38 4.35 -3.89
N GLY A 144 10.48 5.61 -3.44
CA GLY A 144 9.75 6.74 -4.01
C GLY A 144 10.53 7.54 -5.05
N GLY A 145 11.80 7.23 -5.30
CA GLY A 145 12.71 8.07 -6.11
C GLY A 145 13.00 9.44 -5.50
N TYR A 146 12.64 9.66 -4.24
CA TYR A 146 12.82 10.93 -3.55
C TYR A 146 14.27 11.08 -3.11
N VAL A 147 15.10 11.78 -3.89
CA VAL A 147 16.38 12.27 -3.39
C VAL A 147 16.12 13.61 -2.70
N PRO A 148 16.28 13.74 -1.37
CA PRO A 148 16.23 15.04 -0.72
C PRO A 148 17.38 15.88 -1.31
N ARG A 149 17.05 16.89 -2.11
CA ARG A 149 18.03 17.90 -2.50
C ARG A 149 18.05 18.97 -1.42
N ARG A 150 19.26 19.26 -0.95
CA ARG A 150 19.55 20.37 -0.02
C ARG A 150 19.05 21.68 -0.57
#